data_AF-A0A418KRL1-F1
#
_entry.id   AF-A0A418KRL1-F1
#
_cell.length_a   1.000
_cell.length_b   1.000
_cell.length_c   1.000
_cell.angle_alpha   90.00
_cell.angle_beta   90.00
_cell.angle_gamma   90.00
#
_symmetry.space_group_name_H-M   'P 1'
#
loop_
_entity.id
_entity.type
_entity.pdbx_description
1 polymer ?
#
loop_
_entity_poly.entity_id
_entity_poly.type
_entity_poly.pdbx_seq_one_letter_code
_entity_poly.pdbx_strand_id
1 'polypeptide(L)'
;MESPFHDLTRALRKRWSGGKAAPCVVTDPFETLTVQLRLTRVVAEIRRLECDQGRWARAHHLAAATRAYDDLLLDAARLAGLPVPDAPPAIRRVMIESALRHDGWSW
;
A
#
# COMPACT_ATOMS: atom_id res chain seq x y z
N MET A 1 -7.68 22.54 20.98
CA MET A 1 -6.70 22.77 19.90
C MET A 1 -6.83 21.57 18.99
N GLU A 2 -7.84 21.60 18.13
CA GLU A 2 -8.24 20.48 17.27
C GLU A 2 -7.15 20.28 16.21
N SER A 3 -6.50 19.12 16.22
CA SER A 3 -5.37 18.87 15.32
C SER A 3 -5.91 18.58 13.90
N PRO A 4 -5.52 19.34 12.86
CA PRO A 4 -6.08 19.25 11.50
C PRO A 4 -5.91 17.86 10.86
N PHE A 5 -4.99 17.05 11.38
CA PHE A 5 -4.80 15.66 10.98
C PHE A 5 -5.98 14.73 11.35
N HIS A 6 -6.75 15.08 12.39
CA HIS A 6 -7.86 14.26 12.87
C HIS A 6 -9.11 14.39 11.98
N ASP A 7 -9.31 15.57 11.37
CA ASP A 7 -10.36 15.77 10.36
C ASP A 7 -10.02 15.12 9.02
N LEU A 8 -8.73 15.12 8.67
CA LEU A 8 -8.23 14.41 7.49
C LEU A 8 -8.47 12.90 7.62
N THR A 9 -8.11 12.30 8.75
CA THR A 9 -8.35 10.87 9.00
C THR A 9 -9.84 10.51 9.07
N ARG A 10 -10.70 11.39 9.62
CA ARG A 10 -12.16 11.21 9.63
C ARG A 10 -12.80 11.34 8.25
N ALA A 11 -12.35 12.29 7.43
CA ALA A 11 -12.83 12.48 6.07
C ALA A 11 -12.42 11.32 5.16
N LEU A 12 -11.19 10.80 5.33
CA LEU A 12 -10.70 9.63 4.61
C LEU A 12 -11.50 8.37 4.97
N ARG A 13 -11.87 8.20 6.25
CA ARG A 13 -12.74 7.10 6.72
C ARG A 13 -14.13 7.14 6.09
N LYS A 14 -14.76 8.33 5.98
CA LYS A 14 -16.08 8.48 5.34
C LYS A 14 -16.08 8.15 3.84
N ARG A 15 -14.97 8.38 3.14
CA ARG A 15 -14.81 8.05 1.72
C ARG A 15 -14.62 6.55 1.48
N TRP A 16 -14.24 5.80 2.51
CA TRP A 16 -14.05 4.35 2.46
C TRP A 16 -15.29 3.53 2.78
N SER A 17 -16.25 4.09 3.51
CA SER A 17 -17.47 3.41 3.96
C SER A 17 -18.52 3.12 2.86
N GLY A 18 -18.16 3.17 1.58
CA GLY A 18 -19.08 2.98 0.45
C GLY A 18 -19.25 1.54 -0.07
N GLY A 19 -18.48 0.57 0.43
CA GLY A 19 -18.53 -0.82 -0.03
C GLY A 19 -19.54 -1.66 0.75
N LYS A 20 -20.73 -1.86 0.18
CA LYS A 20 -21.72 -2.87 0.61
C LYS A 20 -20.99 -4.19 0.87
N ALA A 21 -21.15 -4.77 2.07
CA ALA A 21 -20.47 -6.00 2.49
C ALA A 21 -20.63 -7.10 1.44
N ALA A 22 -19.61 -7.27 0.60
CA ALA A 22 -19.52 -8.37 -0.32
C ALA A 22 -19.35 -9.66 0.51
N PRO A 23 -19.90 -10.79 0.06
CA PRO A 23 -19.69 -12.06 0.73
C PRO A 23 -18.20 -12.28 0.99
N CYS A 24 -17.87 -12.79 2.18
CA CYS A 24 -16.51 -13.12 2.59
C CYS A 24 -15.93 -14.15 1.61
N VAL A 25 -15.30 -13.66 0.55
CA VAL A 25 -14.39 -14.46 -0.26
C VAL A 25 -13.25 -14.75 0.68
N VAL A 26 -13.14 -16.00 1.13
CA VAL A 26 -11.97 -16.46 1.87
C VAL A 26 -10.81 -16.39 0.88
N THR A 27 -10.10 -15.27 0.89
CA THR A 27 -8.88 -15.08 0.10
C THR A 27 -7.89 -16.17 0.46
N ASP A 28 -7.25 -16.78 -0.54
CA ASP A 28 -6.27 -17.84 -0.32
C ASP A 28 -5.12 -17.30 0.57
N PRO A 29 -4.87 -17.90 1.75
CA PRO A 29 -3.81 -17.44 2.64
C PRO A 29 -2.42 -17.48 1.99
N PHE A 30 -2.17 -18.39 1.04
CA PHE A 30 -0.89 -18.46 0.33
C PHE A 30 -0.73 -17.33 -0.70
N GLU A 31 -1.83 -16.85 -1.28
CA GLU A 31 -1.80 -15.68 -2.15
C GLU A 31 -1.47 -14.42 -1.35
N THR A 32 -2.11 -14.23 -0.20
CA THR A 32 -1.78 -13.16 0.76
C THR A 32 -0.32 -13.21 1.18
N LEU A 33 0.19 -14.38 1.59
CA LEU A 33 1.60 -14.55 1.97
C LEU A 33 2.55 -14.22 0.80
N THR A 34 2.19 -14.64 -0.41
CA THR A 34 2.98 -14.36 -1.62
C THR A 34 3.10 -12.86 -1.86
N VAL A 35 2.00 -12.10 -1.73
CA VAL A 35 2.02 -10.64 -1.87
C VAL A 35 2.85 -9.99 -0.76
N GLN A 36 2.71 -10.42 0.50
CA GLN A 36 3.52 -9.91 1.62
C GLN A 36 5.03 -10.12 1.37
N LEU A 37 5.44 -11.32 0.93
CA LEU A 37 6.83 -11.61 0.61
C LEU A 37 7.37 -10.75 -0.55
N ARG A 38 6.54 -10.48 -1.57
CA ARG A 38 6.92 -9.59 -2.68
C ARG A 38 7.06 -8.15 -2.21
N LEU A 39 6.15 -7.67 -1.36
CA LEU A 39 6.25 -6.33 -0.75
C LEU A 39 7.54 -6.18 0.06
N THR A 40 7.88 -7.16 0.92
CA THR A 40 9.14 -7.15 1.69
C THR A 40 10.36 -7.03 0.79
N ARG A 41 10.40 -7.80 -0.31
CA ARG A 41 11.51 -7.77 -1.28
C ARG A 41 11.63 -6.41 -1.96
N VAL A 42 10.51 -5.82 -2.40
CA VAL A 42 10.52 -4.51 -3.07
C VAL A 42 10.90 -3.39 -2.11
N VAL A 43 10.45 -3.42 -0.85
CA VAL A 43 10.88 -2.45 0.17
C VAL A 43 12.40 -2.53 0.42
N ALA A 44 12.95 -3.75 0.51
CA ALA A 44 14.39 -3.94 0.63
C ALA A 44 15.15 -3.39 -0.59
N GLU A 45 14.61 -3.58 -1.80
CA GLU A 45 15.19 -3.05 -3.03
C GLU A 45 15.17 -1.51 -3.07
N ILE A 46 14.05 -0.88 -2.70
CA ILE A 46 13.93 0.57 -2.62
C ILE A 46 14.98 1.12 -1.64
N ARG A 47 15.06 0.57 -0.43
CA ARG A 47 16.07 0.98 0.57
C ARG A 47 17.50 0.82 0.04
N ARG A 48 17.78 -0.29 -0.64
CA ARG A 48 19.09 -0.54 -1.27
C ARG A 48 19.42 0.52 -2.32
N LEU A 49 18.46 0.88 -3.16
CA LEU A 49 18.59 1.93 -4.18
C LEU A 49 18.71 3.32 -3.57
N GLU A 50 18.07 3.58 -2.44
CA GLU A 50 18.18 4.84 -1.70
C GLU A 50 19.56 5.03 -1.08
N CYS A 51 20.20 3.96 -0.56
CA CYS A 51 21.52 4.05 0.05
C CYS A 51 22.69 4.10 -0.95
N ASP A 52 22.57 3.46 -2.11
CA ASP A 52 23.68 3.35 -3.07
C ASP A 52 23.67 4.50 -4.10
N GLN A 53 24.54 5.49 -3.88
CA GLN A 53 24.67 6.64 -4.77
C GLN A 53 25.51 6.38 -6.03
N GLY A 54 26.22 5.24 -6.12
CA GLY A 54 27.16 4.95 -7.21
C GLY A 54 26.53 4.23 -8.41
N ARG A 55 25.27 3.77 -8.30
CA ARG A 55 24.62 3.03 -9.38
C ARG A 55 24.24 3.92 -10.56
N TRP A 56 24.65 3.50 -11.76
CA TRP A 56 24.13 4.05 -13.01
C TRP A 56 22.61 3.85 -13.11
N ALA A 57 21.91 4.82 -13.71
CA ALA A 57 20.44 4.83 -13.86
C ALA A 57 19.64 4.59 -12.56
N ARG A 58 20.22 4.89 -11.39
CA ARG A 58 19.56 4.74 -10.08
C ARG A 58 18.16 5.34 -10.03
N ALA A 59 17.97 6.55 -10.56
CA ALA A 59 16.67 7.21 -10.58
C ALA A 59 15.60 6.40 -11.34
N HIS A 60 15.98 5.77 -12.45
CA HIS A 60 15.10 4.90 -13.22
C HIS A 60 14.76 3.62 -12.44
N HIS A 61 15.76 2.97 -11.84
CA HIS A 61 15.53 1.79 -11.02
C HIS A 61 14.65 2.08 -9.80
N LEU A 62 14.87 3.23 -9.15
CA LEU A 62 14.05 3.66 -8.02
C LEU A 62 12.61 3.92 -8.45
N ALA A 63 12.40 4.57 -9.60
CA ALA A 63 11.06 4.77 -10.16
C ALA A 63 10.36 3.45 -10.50
N ALA A 64 11.08 2.49 -11.09
CA ALA A 64 10.54 1.17 -11.41
C ALA A 64 10.18 0.38 -10.14
N ALA A 65 11.05 0.35 -9.13
CA ALA A 65 10.79 -0.31 -7.86
C ALA A 65 9.63 0.33 -7.11
N THR A 66 9.55 1.67 -7.12
CA THR A 66 8.44 2.43 -6.53
C THR A 66 7.10 2.10 -7.20
N ARG A 67 7.08 1.96 -8.53
CA ARG A 67 5.87 1.56 -9.26
C ARG A 67 5.45 0.13 -8.94
N ALA A 68 6.41 -0.81 -8.89
CA ALA A 68 6.13 -2.19 -8.49
C ALA A 68 5.58 -2.28 -7.06
N TYR A 69 6.06 -1.41 -6.17
CA TYR A 69 5.54 -1.30 -4.82
C TYR A 69 4.07 -0.82 -4.80
N ASP A 70 3.75 0.22 -5.57
CA ASP A 70 2.38 0.72 -5.69
C ASP A 70 1.42 -0.34 -6.26
N ASP A 71 1.86 -1.09 -7.29
CA ASP A 71 1.06 -2.17 -7.88
C ASP A 71 0.80 -3.30 -6.87
N LEU A 72 1.81 -3.70 -6.09
CA LEU A 72 1.65 -4.71 -5.03
C LEU A 72 0.73 -4.24 -3.89
N LEU A 73 0.71 -2.95 -3.57
CA LEU A 73 -0.25 -2.40 -2.60
C LEU A 73 -1.69 -2.49 -3.11
N LEU A 74 -1.92 -2.34 -4.43
CA LEU A 74 -3.24 -2.54 -5.01
C LEU A 74 -3.67 -4.01 -4.97
N ASP A 75 -2.74 -4.94 -5.20
CA ASP A 75 -3.00 -6.37 -5.04
C ASP A 75 -3.33 -6.73 -3.58
N ALA A 76 -2.55 -6.22 -2.62
CA ALA A 76 -2.83 -6.40 -1.20
C ALA A 76 -4.19 -5.81 -0.80
N ALA A 77 -4.54 -4.60 -1.27
CA ALA A 77 -5.83 -3.99 -1.03
C ALA A 77 -6.98 -4.86 -1.58
N ARG A 78 -6.82 -5.43 -2.78
CA ARG A 78 -7.80 -6.35 -3.36
C ARG A 78 -7.99 -7.60 -2.51
N LEU A 79 -6.89 -8.22 -2.06
CA LEU A 79 -6.89 -9.42 -1.22
C LEU A 79 -7.51 -9.16 0.16
N ALA A 80 -7.35 -7.94 0.69
CA ALA A 80 -7.95 -7.48 1.93
C ALA A 80 -9.41 -6.99 1.77
N GLY A 81 -9.94 -6.93 0.55
CA GLY A 81 -11.27 -6.36 0.28
C GLY A 81 -11.35 -4.85 0.52
N LEU A 82 -10.21 -4.15 0.54
CA LEU A 82 -10.13 -2.72 0.75
C LEU A 82 -10.48 -1.96 -0.54
N PRO A 83 -11.29 -0.89 -0.47
CA PRO A 83 -11.56 -0.04 -1.62
C PRO A 83 -10.30 0.74 -2.02
N VAL A 84 -10.00 0.80 -3.32
CA VAL A 84 -8.90 1.62 -3.83
C VAL A 84 -9.32 3.10 -3.82
N PRO A 85 -8.62 3.98 -3.07
CA PRO A 85 -8.99 5.38 -3.01
C PRO A 85 -8.70 6.12 -4.33
N ASP A 86 -9.65 6.94 -4.75
CA ASP A 86 -9.42 7.95 -5.79
C ASP A 86 -8.62 9.13 -5.20
N ALA A 87 -7.30 9.00 -5.26
CA ALA A 87 -6.32 9.94 -4.75
C ALA A 87 -5.04 9.90 -5.60
N PRO A 88 -4.22 10.96 -5.59
CA PRO A 88 -2.88 10.94 -6.18
C PRO A 88 -2.04 9.76 -5.66
N PRO A 89 -1.12 9.19 -6.46
CA PRO A 89 -0.39 7.96 -6.12
C PRO A 89 0.27 7.95 -4.73
N ALA A 90 0.99 9.01 -4.37
CA ALA A 90 1.65 9.11 -3.08
C ALA A 90 0.66 9.11 -1.89
N ILE A 91 -0.48 9.78 -2.04
CA ILE A 91 -1.53 9.81 -1.01
C ILE A 91 -2.22 8.45 -0.93
N ARG A 92 -2.53 7.85 -2.09
CA ARG A 92 -3.14 6.52 -2.18
C ARG A 92 -2.28 5.46 -1.50
N ARG A 93 -0.97 5.48 -1.73
CA ARG A 93 0.01 4.62 -1.07
C ARG A 93 -0.15 4.68 0.45
N VAL A 94 -0.01 5.87 1.03
CA VAL A 94 -0.09 6.06 2.49
C VAL A 94 -1.45 5.59 3.05
N MET A 95 -2.54 5.85 2.34
CA MET A 95 -3.87 5.39 2.75
C MET A 95 -3.97 3.86 2.77
N ILE A 96 -3.53 3.19 1.70
CA ILE A 96 -3.59 1.73 1.58
C ILE A 96 -2.66 1.09 2.61
N GLU A 97 -1.43 1.58 2.75
CA GLU A 97 -0.49 1.07 3.75
C GLU A 97 -1.05 1.13 5.17
N SER A 98 -1.60 2.28 5.55
CA SER A 98 -2.16 2.51 6.88
C SER A 98 -3.26 1.50 7.21
N ALA A 99 -4.14 1.23 6.25
CA ALA A 99 -5.23 0.29 6.45
C ALA A 99 -4.81 -1.18 6.43
N LEU A 100 -3.92 -1.56 5.50
CA LEU A 100 -3.36 -2.91 5.50
C LEU A 100 -2.70 -3.21 6.85
N ARG A 101 -1.92 -2.25 7.38
CA ARG A 101 -1.29 -2.37 8.71
C ARG A 101 -2.33 -2.44 9.84
N HIS A 102 -3.42 -1.68 9.75
CA HIS A 102 -4.55 -1.78 10.69
C HIS A 102 -5.20 -3.17 10.67
N ASP A 103 -5.32 -3.77 9.50
CA ASP A 103 -5.91 -5.10 9.27
C ASP A 103 -4.91 -6.25 9.50
N GLY A 104 -3.76 -5.96 10.11
CA GLY A 104 -2.76 -6.97 10.51
C GLY A 104 -1.82 -7.43 9.40
N TRP A 105 -1.85 -6.81 8.22
CA TRP A 105 -0.85 -7.09 7.20
C TRP A 105 0.53 -6.62 7.66
N SER A 106 1.54 -7.41 7.33
CA SER A 106 2.93 -7.04 7.57
C SER A 106 3.80 -7.48 6.40
N TRP A 107 4.80 -6.65 6.12
CA TRP A 107 5.87 -6.86 5.15
C TRP A 107 7.06 -6.00 5.52
#